data_AF-A0A1I3U2X3-F1
#
_entry.id   AF-A0A1I3U2X3-F1
#
_cell.length_a   1.000
_cell.length_b   1.000
_cell.length_c   1.000
_cell.angle_alpha   90.00
_cell.angle_beta   90.00
_cell.angle_gamma   90.00
#
_symmetry.space_group_name_H-M   'P 1'
#
loop_
_entity.id
_entity.type
_entity.pdbx_description
1 polymer ?
#
loop_
_entity_poly.entity_id
_entity_poly.type
_entity_poly.pdbx_seq_one_letter_code
_entity_poly.pdbx_strand_id
1 'polypeptide(L)'
;MEIEEELVSMLSLLFFVIIIPYFFIVLYYVIKTKHLLLNFLFLQIFFLVIAYFTAIHWLNDSTNTNSIMESEENSLYIGLVVLFWAVSMVCLIIGLLGLIKRNKKDV
;
A
#
# COMPACT_ATOMS: atom_id res chain seq x y z
N MET A 1 -8.06 6.71 23.05
CA MET A 1 -9.45 6.81 22.55
C MET A 1 -9.66 7.96 21.57
N GLU A 2 -9.89 9.23 21.95
CA GLU A 2 -10.20 10.29 20.94
C GLU A 2 -9.05 10.56 19.95
N ILE A 3 -7.80 10.64 20.43
CA ILE A 3 -6.62 10.92 19.57
C ILE A 3 -6.34 9.77 18.58
N GLU A 4 -6.58 8.52 18.97
CA GLU A 4 -6.37 7.36 18.10
C GLU A 4 -7.45 7.25 17.02
N GLU A 5 -8.70 7.56 17.37
CA GLU A 5 -9.80 7.58 16.42
C GLU A 5 -9.63 8.70 15.38
N GLU A 6 -9.18 9.87 15.81
CA GLU A 6 -8.79 10.96 14.90
C GLU A 6 -7.61 10.57 13.99
N LEU A 7 -6.61 9.87 14.54
CA LEU A 7 -5.47 9.36 13.77
C LEU A 7 -5.90 8.38 12.68
N VAL A 8 -6.75 7.41 13.02
CA VAL A 8 -7.30 6.42 12.07
C VAL A 8 -8.11 7.11 10.98
N SER A 9 -8.95 8.08 11.36
CA SER A 9 -9.77 8.85 10.42
C SER A 9 -8.94 9.69 9.46
N MET A 10 -7.94 10.43 9.98
CA MET A 10 -7.03 11.22 9.16
C MET A 10 -6.20 10.33 8.23
N LEU A 11 -5.63 9.23 8.75
CA LEU A 11 -4.86 8.27 7.96
C LEU A 11 -5.69 7.68 6.82
N SER A 12 -6.96 7.34 7.11
CA SER A 12 -7.89 6.85 6.11
C SER A 12 -8.16 7.86 5.02
N LEU A 13 -8.47 9.10 5.40
CA LEU A 13 -8.74 10.19 4.45
C LEU A 13 -7.54 10.43 3.53
N LEU A 14 -6.34 10.57 4.10
CA LEU A 14 -5.10 10.76 3.35
C LEU A 14 -4.81 9.59 2.41
N PHE A 15 -5.01 8.36 2.88
CA PHE A 15 -4.82 7.17 2.06
C PHE A 15 -5.74 7.19 0.84
N PHE A 16 -7.04 7.46 1.01
CA PHE A 16 -7.99 7.51 -0.11
C PHE A 16 -7.70 8.68 -1.07
N VAL A 17 -7.38 9.86 -0.54
CA VAL A 17 -7.05 11.03 -1.36
C VAL A 17 -5.83 10.79 -2.25
N ILE A 18 -4.86 9.99 -1.81
CA ILE A 18 -3.66 9.67 -2.60
C ILE A 18 -3.88 8.45 -3.51
N ILE A 19 -4.49 7.38 -3.00
CA ILE A 19 -4.58 6.10 -3.73
C ILE A 19 -5.53 6.17 -4.92
N ILE A 20 -6.62 6.93 -4.82
CA ILE A 20 -7.63 7.07 -5.88
C ILE A 20 -7.02 7.71 -7.14
N PRO A 21 -6.43 8.93 -7.08
CA PRO A 21 -5.81 9.52 -8.26
C PRO A 21 -4.64 8.69 -8.77
N TYR A 22 -3.84 8.09 -7.87
CA TYR A 22 -2.76 7.20 -8.26
C TYR A 22 -3.26 5.99 -9.06
N PHE A 23 -4.34 5.37 -8.62
CA PHE A 23 -4.98 4.26 -9.34
C PHE A 23 -5.41 4.66 -10.75
N PHE A 24 -6.04 5.84 -10.91
CA PHE A 24 -6.44 6.33 -12.24
C PHE A 24 -5.26 6.62 -13.16
N ILE A 25 -4.16 7.15 -12.61
CA ILE A 25 -2.92 7.38 -13.37
C ILE A 25 -2.34 6.04 -13.84
N VAL A 26 -2.22 5.05 -12.96
CA VAL A 26 -1.73 3.71 -13.32
C VAL A 26 -2.63 3.06 -14.37
N LEU A 27 -3.95 3.16 -14.20
CA LEU A 27 -4.94 2.65 -15.15
C LEU A 27 -4.77 3.27 -16.54
N TYR A 28 -4.63 4.60 -16.61
CA TYR A 28 -4.37 5.32 -17.86
C TYR A 28 -3.10 4.79 -18.56
N TYR A 29 -2.00 4.65 -17.82
CA TYR A 29 -0.74 4.16 -18.38
C TYR A 29 -0.80 2.70 -18.81
N VAL A 30 -1.51 1.84 -18.08
CA VAL A 30 -1.63 0.42 -18.46
C VAL A 30 -2.46 0.27 -19.74
N ILE A 31 -3.58 0.98 -19.86
CA ILE A 31 -4.43 0.94 -21.07
C ILE A 31 -3.67 1.46 -22.29
N LYS A 32 -2.95 2.58 -22.13
CA LYS A 32 -2.19 3.20 -23.22
C LYS A 32 -1.03 2.32 -23.68
N THR A 33 -0.33 1.71 -22.74
CA THR A 33 0.92 1.03 -23.00
C THR A 33 0.73 -0.46 -23.29
N LYS A 34 -0.28 -1.14 -22.71
CA LYS A 34 -0.51 -2.60 -22.86
C LYS A 34 0.73 -3.47 -22.59
N HIS A 35 1.67 -2.98 -21.77
CA HIS A 35 2.91 -3.70 -21.48
C HIS A 35 2.74 -4.55 -20.22
N LEU A 36 3.07 -5.84 -20.28
CA LEU A 36 2.85 -6.78 -19.17
C LEU A 36 3.53 -6.36 -17.86
N LEU A 37 4.71 -5.73 -17.91
CA LEU A 37 5.38 -5.24 -16.70
C LEU A 37 4.61 -4.13 -15.97
N LEU A 38 3.71 -3.41 -16.63
CA LEU A 38 2.87 -2.40 -15.96
C LEU A 38 1.83 -3.02 -15.03
N ASN A 39 1.49 -4.30 -15.22
CA ASN A 39 0.61 -5.00 -14.28
C ASN A 39 1.22 -5.09 -12.88
N PHE A 40 2.55 -4.98 -12.75
CA PHE A 40 3.20 -4.88 -11.44
C PHE A 40 2.84 -3.59 -10.68
N LEU A 41 2.44 -2.51 -11.36
CA LEU A 41 1.92 -1.31 -10.67
C LEU A 41 0.55 -1.56 -10.03
N PHE A 42 -0.31 -2.38 -10.66
CA PHE A 42 -1.55 -2.82 -10.01
C PHE A 42 -1.28 -3.75 -8.84
N LEU A 43 -0.32 -4.66 -8.99
CA LEU A 43 0.10 -5.54 -7.91
C LEU A 43 0.69 -4.75 -6.72
N GLN A 44 1.43 -3.68 -7.02
CA GLN A 44 1.93 -2.73 -6.04
C GLN A 44 0.78 -2.04 -5.27
N ILE A 45 -0.25 -1.54 -5.96
CA ILE A 45 -1.45 -0.96 -5.32
C ILE A 45 -2.13 -2.01 -4.44
N PHE A 46 -2.30 -3.23 -4.93
CA PHE A 46 -2.93 -4.32 -4.19
C PHE A 46 -2.21 -4.60 -2.86
N PHE A 47 -0.87 -4.76 -2.88
CA PHE A 47 -0.09 -4.97 -1.66
C PHE A 47 -0.12 -3.76 -0.72
N LEU A 48 -0.16 -2.54 -1.27
CA LEU A 48 -0.25 -1.32 -0.46
C LEU A 48 -1.61 -1.23 0.27
N VAL A 49 -2.69 -1.62 -0.40
CA VAL A 49 -4.04 -1.70 0.19
C VAL A 49 -4.09 -2.75 1.29
N ILE A 50 -3.47 -3.93 1.08
CA ILE A 50 -3.38 -4.95 2.13
C ILE A 50 -2.58 -4.40 3.33
N ALA A 51 -1.41 -3.81 3.11
CA ALA A 51 -0.59 -3.24 4.18
C ALA A 51 -1.37 -2.19 5.00
N TYR A 52 -2.14 -1.34 4.31
CA TYR A 52 -3.01 -0.36 4.93
C TYR A 52 -4.12 -1.01 5.78
N PHE A 53 -4.86 -1.99 5.26
CA PHE A 53 -5.90 -2.67 6.03
C PHE A 53 -5.34 -3.41 7.24
N THR A 54 -4.18 -4.05 7.12
CA THR A 54 -3.48 -4.66 8.25
C THR A 54 -3.11 -3.60 9.30
N ALA A 55 -2.64 -2.43 8.89
CA ALA A 55 -2.29 -1.34 9.80
C ALA A 55 -3.51 -0.77 10.53
N ILE A 56 -4.63 -0.58 9.84
CA ILE A 56 -5.87 -0.07 10.44
C ILE A 56 -6.50 -1.10 11.37
N HIS A 57 -6.49 -2.38 10.98
CA HIS A 57 -6.97 -3.46 11.84
C HIS A 57 -6.17 -3.51 13.14
N TRP A 58 -4.84 -3.43 13.04
CA TRP A 58 -3.96 -3.36 14.20
C TRP A 58 -4.21 -2.11 15.07
N LEU A 59 -4.32 -0.92 14.47
CA LEU A 59 -4.63 0.32 15.21
C LEU A 59 -5.95 0.25 15.96
N ASN A 60 -6.97 -0.41 15.39
CA ASN A 60 -8.28 -0.54 16.03
C ASN A 60 -8.26 -1.60 17.13
N ASP A 61 -7.54 -2.72 16.94
CA ASP A 61 -7.50 -3.82 17.90
C ASP A 61 -6.67 -3.49 19.15
N SER A 62 -5.60 -2.69 18.98
CA SER A 62 -4.78 -2.18 20.10
C SER A 62 -5.55 -1.27 21.05
N THR A 63 -6.73 -0.76 20.67
CA THR A 63 -7.56 0.11 21.53
C THR A 63 -8.54 -0.66 22.42
N ASN A 64 -8.71 -1.97 22.20
CA ASN A 64 -9.83 -2.74 22.76
C ASN A 64 -9.41 -3.91 23.66
N THR A 65 -8.12 -4.22 23.73
CA THR A 65 -7.58 -5.34 24.51
C THR A 65 -6.70 -4.82 25.65
N ASN A 66 -6.79 -5.45 26.83
CA ASN A 66 -5.88 -5.29 27.96
C ASN A 66 -5.18 -6.65 28.15
N SER A 67 -4.35 -7.03 27.19
CA SER A 67 -3.72 -8.33 27.06
C SER A 67 -2.28 -8.27 27.57
N ILE A 68 -1.89 -9.21 28.44
CA ILE A 68 -0.51 -9.32 28.98
C ILE A 68 0.52 -9.60 27.86
N MET A 69 0.08 -10.02 26.67
CA MET A 69 0.93 -10.32 25.50
C MET A 69 0.89 -9.23 24.41
N GLU A 70 0.31 -8.06 24.67
CA GLU A 70 0.15 -6.98 23.68
C GLU A 70 1.42 -6.68 22.88
N SER A 71 2.59 -6.59 23.53
CA SER A 71 3.83 -6.20 22.84
C SER A 71 4.29 -7.19 21.76
N GLU A 72 4.03 -8.49 21.93
CA GLU A 72 4.41 -9.52 20.97
C GLU A 72 3.53 -9.44 19.72
N GLU A 73 2.22 -9.37 19.92
CA GLU A 73 1.22 -9.23 18.85
C GLU A 73 1.44 -7.93 18.08
N ASN A 74 1.73 -6.83 18.79
CA ASN A 74 2.04 -5.53 18.21
C ASN A 74 3.22 -5.59 17.23
N SER A 75 4.30 -6.23 17.66
CA SER A 75 5.51 -6.37 16.84
C SER A 75 5.26 -7.21 15.58
N LEU A 76 4.41 -8.23 15.67
CA LEU A 76 4.04 -9.09 14.56
C LEU A 76 3.26 -8.32 13.50
N TYR A 77 2.23 -7.56 13.90
CA TYR A 77 1.42 -6.76 12.97
C TYR A 77 2.26 -5.68 12.29
N ILE A 78 3.11 -4.97 13.02
CA ILE A 78 4.07 -4.01 12.43
C ILE A 78 4.97 -4.72 11.42
N GLY A 79 5.52 -5.88 11.76
CA GLY A 79 6.37 -6.65 10.85
C GLY A 79 5.64 -7.03 9.55
N LEU A 80 4.36 -7.38 9.67
CA LEU A 80 3.50 -7.77 8.55
C LEU A 80 3.15 -6.57 7.65
N VAL A 81 2.83 -5.42 8.25
CA VAL A 81 2.61 -4.15 7.52
C VAL A 81 3.86 -3.76 6.73
N VAL A 82 5.03 -3.80 7.37
CA VAL A 82 6.31 -3.46 6.72
C VAL A 82 6.64 -4.44 5.61
N LEU A 83 6.36 -5.74 5.80
CA LEU A 83 6.58 -6.77 4.79
C LEU A 83 5.72 -6.54 3.54
N PHE A 84 4.41 -6.30 3.69
CA PHE A 84 3.56 -6.02 2.54
C PHE A 84 3.92 -4.70 1.85
N TRP A 85 4.30 -3.68 2.62
CA TRP A 85 4.82 -2.44 2.06
C TRP A 85 6.13 -2.66 1.27
N ALA A 86 7.05 -3.49 1.76
CA ALA A 86 8.30 -3.80 1.07
C ALA A 86 8.03 -4.55 -0.25
N VAL A 87 7.12 -5.53 -0.24
CA VAL A 87 6.69 -6.24 -1.46
C VAL A 87 6.05 -5.29 -2.47
N SER A 88 5.24 -4.33 -1.98
CA SER A 88 4.69 -3.25 -2.81
C SER A 88 5.80 -2.45 -3.49
N MET A 89 6.85 -2.04 -2.76
CA MET A 89 7.99 -1.30 -3.33
C MET A 89 8.76 -2.08 -4.39
N VAL A 90 8.95 -3.39 -4.21
CA VAL A 90 9.58 -4.23 -5.25
C VAL A 90 8.73 -4.24 -6.52
N CYS A 91 7.41 -4.38 -6.39
CA CYS A 91 6.49 -4.33 -7.51
C CYS A 91 6.53 -2.96 -8.22
N LEU A 92 6.64 -1.86 -7.46
CA LEU A 92 6.81 -0.51 -7.99
C LEU A 92 8.05 -0.41 -8.88
N ILE A 93 9.20 -0.88 -8.40
CA ILE A 93 10.47 -0.83 -9.12
C ILE A 93 10.36 -1.62 -10.44
N ILE A 94 9.79 -2.83 -10.40
CA ILE A 94 9.59 -3.65 -11.61
C ILE A 94 8.69 -2.93 -12.63
N GLY A 95 7.59 -2.33 -12.16
CA GLY A 95 6.68 -1.55 -13.01
C GLY A 95 7.37 -0.34 -13.66
N LEU A 96 8.16 0.41 -12.89
CA LEU A 96 8.94 1.55 -13.38
C LEU A 96 10.01 1.14 -14.40
N LEU A 97 10.73 0.04 -14.16
CA LEU A 97 11.69 -0.49 -15.14
C LEU A 97 11.01 -0.85 -16.47
N GLY A 98 9.76 -1.34 -16.42
CA GLY A 98 8.94 -1.55 -17.60
C GLY A 98 8.63 -0.27 -18.37
N LEU A 99 8.30 0.81 -17.67
CA LEU A 99 8.08 2.14 -18.27
C LEU A 99 9.35 2.69 -18.93
N ILE A 100 10.49 2.64 -18.22
CA ILE A 100 11.78 3.15 -18.70
C ILE A 100 12.22 2.39 -19.95
N LYS A 101 12.15 1.06 -19.92
CA LYS A 101 12.56 0.21 -21.05
C LYS A 101 11.73 0.50 -22.30
N ARG A 102 10.45 0.80 -22.14
CA ARG A 102 9.59 1.18 -23.26
C ARG A 102 9.93 2.56 -23.80
N ASN A 103 10.11 3.56 -22.93
CA ASN A 103 10.46 4.90 -23.39
C ASN A 103 11.75 4.89 -24.25
N LYS A 104 12.71 4.01 -23.93
CA LYS A 104 13.92 3.80 -24.74
C LYS A 104 13.68 3.11 -26.09
N LYS A 105 12.58 2.35 -26.26
CA LYS A 105 12.23 1.67 -27.52
C LYS A 105 11.45 2.59 -28.48
N ASP A 106 10.77 3.59 -27.94
CA ASP A 106 9.95 4.54 -28.69
C ASP A 106 10.76 5.78 -29.17
N VAL A 107 12.06 5.87 -28.82
CA VAL A 107 13.07 6.85 -29.28
C VAL A 107 14.05 6.17 -30.23
#